data_AF-A0A8X6YL88-F1
#
_entry.id   AF-A0A8X6YL88-F1
#
_cell.length_a   1.000
_cell.length_b   1.000
_cell.length_c   1.000
_cell.angle_alpha   90.00
_cell.angle_beta   90.00
_cell.angle_gamma   90.00
#
_symmetry.space_group_name_H-M   'P 1'
#
loop_
_entity.id
_entity.type
_entity.pdbx_description
1 polymer ?
#
loop_
_entity_poly.entity_id
_entity_poly.type
_entity_poly.pdbx_seq_one_letter_code
_entity_poly.pdbx_strand_id
1 'polypeptide(L)' 'MVTVNLYSQQLERVQQALHQKEPAQVNRIGVRLLPDNARPHVVRVARNTIQRLAWETLCYPPYSPDLAPPD' A
#
# COMPACT_ATOMS: atom_id res chain seq x y z
N MET A 1 -8.47 -7.95 -17.03
CA MET A 1 -7.27 -7.14 -16.74
C MET A 1 -7.65 -6.13 -15.68
N VAL A 2 -7.25 -6.31 -14.42
CA VAL A 2 -7.51 -5.29 -13.38
C VAL A 2 -6.48 -4.19 -13.57
N THR A 3 -6.88 -3.21 -14.36
CA THR A 3 -6.09 -2.10 -14.86
C THR A 3 -5.79 -1.17 -13.69
N VAL A 4 -4.51 -1.08 -13.31
CA VAL A 4 -3.76 0.03 -12.69
C VAL A 4 -4.54 1.18 -12.02
N ASN A 5 -5.53 1.73 -12.71
CA ASN A 5 -6.45 2.75 -12.20
C ASN A 5 -7.21 2.29 -10.95
N LEU A 6 -7.67 1.03 -10.91
CA LEU A 6 -8.44 0.52 -9.77
C LEU A 6 -7.61 0.51 -8.48
N TYR A 7 -6.35 0.09 -8.57
CA TYR A 7 -5.47 0.04 -7.40
C TYR A 7 -5.11 1.43 -6.88
N SER A 8 -4.87 2.38 -7.78
CA SER A 8 -4.63 3.78 -7.39
C SER A 8 -5.85 4.37 -6.67
N GLN A 9 -7.04 4.14 -7.22
CA GLN A 9 -8.30 4.57 -6.61
C GLN A 9 -8.55 3.89 -5.26
N GLN A 10 -8.16 2.63 -5.09
CA GLN A 10 -8.21 1.94 -3.80
C GLN A 10 -7.29 2.61 -2.77
N LEU A 11 -6.05 2.93 -3.13
CA LEU A 11 -5.12 3.63 -2.23
C LEU A 11 -5.65 5.00 -1.80
N GLU A 12 -6.24 5.77 -2.72
CA GLU A 12 -6.86 7.06 -2.39
C GLU A 12 -8.03 6.93 -1.42
N ARG A 13 -8.88 5.91 -1.60
CA ARG A 13 -9.98 5.62 -0.67
C ARG A 13 -9.48 5.25 0.71
N VAL A 14 -8.40 4.45 0.79
CA VAL A 14 -7.76 4.11 2.07
C VAL A 14 -7.20 5.37 2.74
N GLN A 15 -6.53 6.25 1.98
CA GLN A 15 -6.01 7.51 2.51
C GLN A 15 -7.13 8.41 3.07
N GLN A 16 -8.26 8.50 2.37
CA GLN A 16 -9.41 9.26 2.87
C GLN A 16 -9.99 8.64 4.15
N ALA A 17 -10.14 7.32 4.19
CA ALA A 17 -10.65 6.63 5.37
C ALA A 17 -9.70 6.78 6.58
N LEU A 18 -8.39 6.76 6.36
CA LEU A 18 -7.38 6.98 7.39
C LEU A 18 -7.45 8.42 7.94
N HIS A 19 -7.57 9.43 7.07
CA HIS A 19 -7.77 10.81 7.51
C HIS A 19 -9.08 11.03 8.26
N GLN A 20 -10.15 10.30 7.93
CA GLN A 20 -11.42 10.39 8.66
C GLN A 20 -11.36 9.71 10.03
N LYS A 21 -10.70 8.55 10.12
CA LYS A 21 -10.63 7.77 11.36
C LYS A 21 -9.59 8.34 12.34
N GLU A 22 -8.39 8.63 11.85
CA GLU A 22 -7.22 8.89 12.69
C GLU A 22 -6.33 10.01 12.08
N PRO A 23 -6.86 11.23 11.88
CA PRO A 23 -6.10 12.31 11.23
C PRO A 23 -4.81 12.67 11.98
N ALA A 24 -4.81 12.52 13.31
CA ALA A 24 -3.66 12.82 14.16
C ALA A 24 -2.48 11.84 13.93
N GLN A 25 -2.76 10.55 13.72
CA GLN A 25 -1.70 9.55 13.47
C GLN A 25 -1.14 9.68 12.06
N VAL A 26 -2.00 9.87 11.06
CA VAL A 26 -1.58 10.01 9.66
C VAL A 26 -0.65 11.22 9.50
N ASN A 27 -1.00 12.35 10.10
CA ASN A 27 -0.18 13.56 10.03
C ASN A 27 1.12 13.49 10.84
N ARG A 28 1.19 12.66 11.89
CA ARG A 28 2.33 12.61 12.81
C ARG A 28 3.34 11.50 12.48
N ILE A 29 2.86 10.34 12.06
CA ILE A 29 3.67 9.12 11.90
C ILE A 29 3.86 8.76 10.42
N GLY A 30 2.97 9.23 9.55
CA GLY A 30 2.93 8.82 8.15
C GLY A 30 2.32 7.42 7.99
N VAL A 31 1.92 7.10 6.76
CA VAL A 31 1.31 5.80 6.44
C VAL A 31 2.35 4.87 5.87
N ARG A 32 2.48 3.67 6.45
CA ARG A 32 3.31 2.59 5.91
C ARG A 32 2.43 1.62 5.13
N LEU A 33 2.65 1.54 3.82
CA LEU A 33 1.98 0.56 2.98
C LEU A 33 2.83 -0.70 2.89
N LEU A 34 2.15 -1.83 3.08
CA LEU A 34 2.69 -3.14 2.81
C LEU A 34 2.09 -3.69 1.51
N PRO A 35 2.83 -3.65 0.39
CA PRO A 35 2.36 -4.24 -0.85
C PRO A 35 2.44 -5.76 -0.76
N ASP A 36 1.37 -6.42 -1.18
CA ASP A 36 1.40 -7.86 -1.43
C ASP A 36 2.35 -8.14 -2.62
N ASN A 37 3.37 -8.97 -2.39
CA ASN A 37 4.42 -9.31 -3.37
C ASN A 37 3.86 -10.11 -4.57
N ALA A 38 2.58 -10.49 -4.56
CA ALA A 38 1.94 -11.28 -5.61
C ALA A 38 1.83 -10.58 -6.98
N ARG A 39 2.00 -9.24 -7.09
CA ARG A 39 1.74 -8.51 -8.36
C ARG A 39 2.77 -7.43 -8.68
N PRO A 40 3.92 -7.77 -9.30
CA PRO A 40 4.99 -6.82 -9.60
C PRO A 40 4.58 -5.66 -10.51
N HIS A 41 3.58 -5.85 -11.39
CA HIS A 41 3.09 -4.76 -12.27
C HIS A 41 2.27 -3.71 -11.51
N VAL A 42 1.55 -4.12 -10.46
CA VAL A 42 0.74 -3.22 -9.62
C VAL A 42 1.66 -2.35 -8.76
N VAL A 43 2.74 -2.93 -8.23
CA VAL A 43 3.74 -2.24 -7.41
C VAL A 43 4.36 -1.06 -8.15
N ARG A 44 4.66 -1.19 -9.45
CA ARG A 44 5.37 -0.13 -10.19
C ARG A 44 4.55 1.17 -10.32
N VAL A 45 3.25 1.07 -10.60
CA VAL A 45 2.40 2.28 -10.74
C VAL A 45 1.90 2.74 -9.39
N ALA A 46 1.59 1.82 -8.48
CA ALA A 46 1.32 2.14 -7.08
C ALA A 46 2.43 2.99 -6.48
N ARG A 47 3.70 2.72 -6.82
CA ARG A 47 4.84 3.49 -6.33
C ARG A 47 4.73 4.98 -6.61
N ASN A 48 4.22 5.39 -7.78
CA ASN A 48 3.99 6.80 -8.10
C ASN A 48 2.89 7.40 -7.20
N THR A 49 1.79 6.67 -7.00
CA THR A 49 0.69 7.11 -6.13
C THR A 49 1.12 7.18 -4.67
N ILE A 50 1.86 6.17 -4.19
CA ILE A 50 2.45 6.12 -2.84
C ILE A 50 3.41 7.29 -2.62
N GLN A 51 4.28 7.59 -3.58
CA GLN A 51 5.18 8.75 -3.51
C GLN A 51 4.39 10.07 -3.44
N ARG A 52 3.33 10.21 -4.24
CA ARG A 52 2.42 11.37 -4.17
C ARG A 52 1.71 11.50 -2.83
N LEU A 53 1.36 10.38 -2.21
CA LEU A 53 0.70 10.33 -0.91
C LEU A 53 1.68 10.44 0.27
N ALA A 54 3.00 10.53 0.00
CA ALA A 54 4.07 10.51 0.99
C ALA A 54 4.03 9.27 1.92
N TRP A 55 3.62 8.13 1.36
CA TRP A 55 3.56 6.87 2.08
C TRP A 55 4.91 6.15 2.02
N GLU A 56 5.31 5.54 3.14
CA GLU A 56 6.47 4.67 3.20
C GLU A 56 6.10 3.28 2.70
N THR A 57 6.84 2.73 1.73
CA THR A 57 6.63 1.34 1.29
C THR A 57 7.52 0.41 2.09
N LEU A 58 6.91 -0.54 2.81
CA LEU A 58 7.64 -1.64 3.42
C LEU A 58 7.88 -2.71 2.37
N CYS A 59 9.08 -2.78 1.81
CA CYS A 59 9.47 -3.88 0.93
C CYS A 59 9.79 -5.11 1.78
N TYR A 60 9.01 -6.18 1.63
CA TYR A 60 9.44 -7.50 2.08
C TYR A 60 10.37 -8.14 1.06
N PRO A 61 11.37 -8.92 1.50
CA PRO A 61 12.09 -9.81 0.61
C PRO A 61 11.09 -10.74 -0.11
N PRO A 62 11.30 -11.04 -1.40
CA PRO A 62 10.47 -12.00 -2.11
C PRO A 62 10.60 -13.37 -1.43
N TYR A 63 9.46 -13.92 -1.01
CA TYR A 63 9.30 -15.23 -0.37
C TYR A 63 10.15 -15.47 0.90
N SER A 64 9.57 -15.14 2.06
CA SER A 64 9.83 -15.89 3.30
C SER A 64 8.65 -16.85 3.52
N PRO A 65 8.70 -18.07 2.98
CA PRO A 65 7.61 -19.06 3.11
C PRO A 65 7.46 -19.60 4.54
N ASP A 66 8.31 -19.19 5.47
CA ASP A 66 8.37 -19.69 6.85
C ASP A 66 7.30 -19.07 7.79
N LEU A 67 6.59 -18.03 7.35
CA LEU A 67 5.69 -17.23 8.21
C LEU A 67 4.23 -17.16 7.73
N ALA A 68 3.86 -17.88 6.67
CA ALA A 68 2.45 -18.00 6.31
C ALA A 68 1.82 -19.16 7.10
N PRO A 69 0.70 -18.96 7.82
CA PRO A 69 -0.06 -20.09 8.33
C PRO A 69 -0.54 -20.95 7.14
N PRO A 70 -0.56 -22.29 7.27
CA PRO A 70 -1.10 -23.14 6.22
C PRO A 70 -2.58 -22.81 5.95
N ASP A 71 -2.97 -22.85 4.68
CA ASP A 71 -4.35 -22.62 4.18
C ASP A 71 -5.43 -23.40 4.95
#